data_AF-A0A6L4APR3-F1
#
_entry.id   AF-A0A6L4APR3-F1
#
_cell.length_a   1.000
_cell.length_b   1.000
_cell.length_c   1.000
_cell.angle_alpha   90.00
_cell.angle_beta   90.00
_cell.angle_gamma   90.00
#
_symmetry.space_group_name_H-M   'P 1'
#
loop_
_entity.id
_entity.type
_entity.pdbx_description
1 polymer ?
#
loop_
_entity_poly.entity_id
_entity_poly.type
_entity_poly.pdbx_seq_one_letter_code
_entity_poly.pdbx_strand_id
1 'polypeptide(L)'
;MDQVSDKELKKVIADFLEMGHVDNIIAMFRRDPRYYCWIGEILADERFAVRLGVSVLVEELKTLQPERLPLAIPSLGKALDSEEPLYRGEAVNILGIIGTGEAIELVRTKLADPSPQVREMAGIVLDES
;
A
#
# COMPACT_ATOMS: atom_id res chain seq x y z
N MET A 1 -5.20 -13.76 -28.56
CA MET A 1 -5.07 -12.46 -27.86
C MET A 1 -4.49 -12.79 -26.51
N ASP A 2 -3.23 -12.47 -26.29
CA ASP A 2 -2.55 -12.76 -25.03
C ASP A 2 -3.22 -11.96 -23.92
N GLN A 3 -3.85 -12.66 -22.97
CA GLN A 3 -4.22 -12.05 -21.70
C GLN A 3 -2.91 -11.76 -20.98
N VAL A 4 -2.56 -10.47 -20.84
CA VAL A 4 -1.46 -10.04 -19.98
C VAL A 4 -1.73 -10.58 -18.57
N SER A 5 -0.75 -11.28 -18.01
CA SER A 5 -0.90 -11.91 -16.70
C SER A 5 -0.89 -10.88 -15.56
N ASP A 6 -1.50 -11.23 -14.43
CA ASP A 6 -1.49 -10.39 -13.23
C ASP A 6 -0.06 -10.01 -12.79
N LYS A 7 0.88 -10.94 -12.96
CA LYS A 7 2.29 -10.72 -12.64
C LYS A 7 2.91 -9.64 -13.53
N GLU A 8 2.62 -9.66 -14.83
CA GLU A 8 3.11 -8.66 -15.77
C GLU A 8 2.49 -7.28 -15.50
N LEU A 9 1.18 -7.23 -15.19
CA LEU A 9 0.53 -5.97 -14.84
C LEU A 9 1.07 -5.36 -13.55
N LYS A 10 1.30 -6.16 -12.51
CA LYS A 10 1.96 -5.71 -11.27
C LYS A 10 3.34 -5.12 -11.56
N LYS A 11 4.12 -5.79 -12.41
CA LYS A 11 5.44 -5.30 -12.84
C LYS A 11 5.34 -3.97 -13.58
N VAL A 12 4.41 -3.85 -14.53
CA VAL A 12 4.18 -2.58 -15.25
C VAL A 12 3.82 -1.46 -14.29
N ILE A 13 2.95 -1.73 -13.32
CA ILE A 13 2.59 -0.74 -12.30
C ILE A 13 3.84 -0.31 -11.51
N ALA A 14 4.61 -1.27 -11.01
CA ALA A 14 5.83 -0.98 -10.26
C ALA A 14 6.85 -0.18 -11.08
N ASP A 15 7.10 -0.54 -12.34
CA ASP A 15 8.05 0.15 -13.22
C ASP A 15 7.63 1.61 -13.47
N PHE A 16 6.32 1.87 -13.63
CA PHE A 16 5.81 3.23 -13.79
C PHE A 16 5.89 4.05 -12.50
N LEU A 17 5.66 3.43 -11.34
CA LEU A 17 5.85 4.07 -10.04
C LEU A 17 7.31 4.46 -9.80
N GLU A 18 8.26 3.57 -10.16
CA GLU A 18 9.69 3.86 -10.13
C GLU A 18 10.05 5.08 -11.01
N MET A 19 9.44 5.20 -12.18
CA MET A 19 9.65 6.34 -13.10
C MET A 19 8.94 7.63 -12.65
N GLY A 20 8.18 7.61 -11.54
CA GLY A 20 7.40 8.75 -11.06
C GLY A 20 6.14 9.03 -11.89
N HIS A 21 5.69 8.08 -12.71
CA HIS A 21 4.51 8.21 -13.57
C HIS A 21 3.22 7.81 -12.84
N VAL A 22 3.00 8.39 -11.66
CA VAL A 22 1.86 8.05 -10.77
C VAL A 22 0.51 8.33 -11.45
N ASP A 23 0.38 9.41 -12.23
CA ASP A 23 -0.85 9.77 -12.95
C ASP A 23 -1.36 8.65 -13.87
N ASN A 24 -0.44 7.94 -14.53
CA ASN A 24 -0.78 6.82 -15.40
C ASN A 24 -1.36 5.65 -14.60
N ILE A 25 -0.82 5.42 -13.41
CA ILE A 25 -1.28 4.37 -12.51
C ILE A 25 -2.63 4.75 -11.87
N ILE A 26 -2.82 6.01 -11.50
CA ILE A 26 -4.14 6.52 -11.09
C ILE A 26 -5.17 6.26 -12.18
N ALA A 27 -4.86 6.54 -13.45
CA ALA A 27 -5.76 6.29 -14.56
C ALA A 27 -6.11 4.79 -14.72
N MET A 28 -5.16 3.89 -14.44
CA MET A 28 -5.38 2.44 -14.40
C MET A 28 -6.32 2.04 -13.25
N PHE A 29 -6.06 2.48 -12.02
CA PHE A 29 -6.85 2.15 -10.82
C PHE A 29 -8.29 2.66 -10.92
N ARG A 30 -8.51 3.81 -11.57
CA ARG A 30 -9.85 4.33 -11.85
C ARG A 30 -10.71 3.36 -12.67
N ARG A 31 -10.08 2.62 -13.59
CA ARG A 31 -10.76 1.70 -14.51
C ARG A 31 -10.99 0.33 -13.91
N ASP A 32 -10.01 -0.21 -13.17
CA ASP A 32 -10.08 -1.57 -12.65
C ASP A 32 -9.80 -1.61 -11.13
N PRO A 33 -10.85 -1.79 -10.30
CA PRO A 33 -10.72 -1.89 -8.84
C PRO A 33 -9.86 -3.05 -8.36
N ARG A 34 -9.57 -4.06 -9.20
CA ARG A 34 -8.73 -5.19 -8.77
C ARG A 34 -7.31 -4.79 -8.39
N TYR A 35 -6.82 -3.66 -8.91
CA TYR A 35 -5.45 -3.20 -8.66
C TYR A 35 -5.23 -2.75 -7.21
N TYR A 36 -6.30 -2.33 -6.52
CA TYR A 36 -6.25 -2.03 -5.08
C TYR A 36 -5.83 -3.27 -4.28
N CYS A 37 -6.31 -4.45 -4.68
CA CYS A 37 -5.95 -5.72 -4.05
C CYS A 37 -4.48 -6.11 -4.24
N TRP A 38 -3.70 -5.37 -5.02
CA TRP A 38 -2.27 -5.62 -5.26
C TRP A 38 -1.37 -4.63 -4.54
N ILE A 39 -1.91 -3.59 -3.90
CA ILE A 39 -1.11 -2.52 -3.27
C ILE A 39 -0.09 -3.12 -2.28
N GLY A 40 -0.51 -4.02 -1.39
CA GLY A 40 0.40 -4.64 -0.42
C GLY A 40 1.50 -5.50 -1.08
N GLU A 41 1.22 -6.11 -2.24
CA GLU A 41 2.23 -6.87 -2.97
C GLU A 41 3.23 -5.97 -3.70
N ILE A 42 2.76 -4.86 -4.28
CA ILE A 42 3.63 -3.86 -4.95
C ILE A 42 4.47 -3.10 -3.93
N LEU A 43 3.94 -2.88 -2.73
CA LEU A 43 4.65 -2.26 -1.61
C LEU A 43 5.83 -3.10 -1.10
N ALA A 44 5.82 -4.41 -1.35
CA ALA A 44 6.91 -5.32 -1.03
C ALA A 44 8.01 -5.36 -2.12
N ASP A 45 8.00 -4.43 -3.08
CA ASP A 45 9.07 -4.29 -4.06
C ASP A 45 10.36 -3.78 -3.41
N GLU A 46 11.50 -4.35 -3.80
CA GLU A 46 12.82 -4.02 -3.24
C GLU A 46 13.25 -2.58 -3.57
N ARG A 47 12.74 -2.01 -4.67
CA ARG A 47 13.06 -0.66 -5.12
C ARG A 47 12.37 0.37 -4.24
N PHE A 48 13.17 1.19 -3.56
CA PHE A 48 12.66 2.29 -2.73
C PHE A 48 11.72 3.23 -3.49
N ALA A 49 12.06 3.56 -4.75
CA ALA A 49 11.25 4.45 -5.58
C ALA A 49 9.83 3.90 -5.83
N VAL A 50 9.68 2.57 -5.97
CA VAL A 50 8.36 1.94 -6.13
C VAL A 50 7.54 2.13 -4.86
N ARG A 51 8.12 1.84 -3.69
CA ARG A 51 7.42 1.98 -2.40
C ARG A 51 6.98 3.42 -2.14
N LEU A 52 7.88 4.38 -2.39
CA LEU A 52 7.52 5.81 -2.32
C LEU A 52 6.39 6.16 -3.29
N GLY A 53 6.45 5.64 -4.53
CA GLY A 53 5.40 5.81 -5.51
C GLY A 53 4.06 5.22 -5.08
N VAL A 54 4.06 4.10 -4.34
CA VAL A 54 2.83 3.53 -3.75
C VAL A 54 2.23 4.48 -2.72
N SER A 55 3.04 5.08 -1.84
CA SER A 55 2.56 6.05 -0.86
C SER A 55 1.89 7.25 -1.53
N VAL A 56 2.56 7.85 -2.53
CA VAL A 56 2.01 8.97 -3.32
C VAL A 56 0.72 8.54 -4.04
N LEU A 57 0.70 7.36 -4.66
CA LEU A 57 -0.48 6.81 -5.32
C LEU A 57 -1.67 6.70 -4.36
N VAL A 58 -1.45 6.18 -3.15
CA VAL A 58 -2.52 5.98 -2.16
C VAL A 58 -3.07 7.31 -1.66
N GLU A 59 -2.21 8.31 -1.42
CA GLU A 59 -2.64 9.66 -1.03
C GLU A 59 -3.53 10.31 -2.10
N GLU A 60 -3.12 10.22 -3.37
CA GLU A 60 -3.93 10.72 -4.49
C GLU A 60 -5.25 9.96 -4.63
N LEU A 61 -5.22 8.62 -4.52
CA LEU A 61 -6.43 7.79 -4.58
C LEU A 61 -7.37 8.03 -3.40
N LYS A 62 -6.88 8.42 -2.23
CA LYS A 62 -7.71 8.84 -1.08
C LYS A 62 -8.55 10.06 -1.43
N THR A 63 -8.01 10.98 -2.22
CA THR A 63 -8.73 12.18 -2.68
C THR A 63 -9.69 11.84 -3.83
N LEU A 64 -9.27 10.97 -4.75
CA LEU A 64 -10.00 10.72 -6.00
C LEU A 64 -11.08 9.62 -5.89
N GLN A 65 -10.84 8.57 -5.11
CA GLN A 65 -11.70 7.37 -4.99
C GLN A 65 -11.64 6.76 -3.57
N PRO A 66 -11.95 7.54 -2.52
CA PRO A 66 -11.84 7.08 -1.12
C PRO A 66 -12.66 5.82 -0.84
N GLU A 67 -13.79 5.63 -1.53
CA GLU A 67 -14.67 4.48 -1.35
C GLU A 67 -14.07 3.15 -1.81
N ARG A 68 -13.05 3.18 -2.68
CA ARG A 68 -12.37 1.99 -3.20
C ARG A 68 -11.10 1.64 -2.43
N LEU A 69 -10.53 2.61 -1.71
CA LEU A 69 -9.29 2.43 -0.97
C LEU A 69 -9.31 1.26 0.03
N PRO A 70 -10.43 0.96 0.73
CA PRO A 70 -10.51 -0.20 1.62
C PRO A 70 -10.26 -1.56 0.93
N LEU A 71 -10.41 -1.65 -0.39
CA LEU A 71 -10.10 -2.89 -1.14
C LEU A 71 -8.62 -3.30 -1.03
N ALA A 72 -7.73 -2.38 -0.64
CA ALA A 72 -6.32 -2.66 -0.43
C ALA A 72 -6.01 -3.37 0.89
N ILE A 73 -6.91 -3.26 1.89
CA ILE A 73 -6.68 -3.73 3.26
C ILE A 73 -6.27 -5.20 3.32
N PRO A 74 -6.93 -6.15 2.62
CA PRO A 74 -6.51 -7.56 2.68
C PRO A 74 -5.08 -7.81 2.18
N SER A 75 -4.62 -7.04 1.18
CA SER A 75 -3.26 -7.16 0.66
C SER A 75 -2.22 -6.55 1.60
N LEU A 76 -2.57 -5.42 2.23
CA LEU A 76 -1.74 -4.75 3.22
C LEU A 76 -1.64 -5.58 4.52
N GLY A 77 -2.71 -6.24 4.91
CA GLY A 77 -2.70 -7.20 6.02
C GLY A 77 -1.66 -8.30 5.82
N LYS A 78 -1.49 -8.82 4.59
CA LYS A 78 -0.41 -9.77 4.29
C LYS A 78 0.98 -9.13 4.39
N ALA A 79 1.12 -7.88 3.96
CA ALA A 79 2.39 -7.15 4.08
C ALA A 79 2.77 -6.88 5.55
N LEU A 80 1.79 -6.76 6.45
CA LEU A 80 2.02 -6.70 7.90
C LEU A 80 2.61 -7.98 8.51
N ASP A 81 2.59 -9.10 7.79
CA ASP A 81 3.17 -10.38 8.21
C ASP A 81 4.50 -10.68 7.50
N SER A 82 5.04 -9.72 6.75
CA SER A 82 6.36 -9.82 6.12
C SER A 82 7.45 -10.08 7.16
N GLU A 83 8.43 -10.93 6.81
CA GLU A 83 9.64 -11.13 7.64
C GLU A 83 10.46 -9.83 7.75
N GLU A 84 10.49 -9.03 6.67
CA GLU A 84 11.18 -7.76 6.61
C GLU A 84 10.42 -6.66 7.37
N PRO A 85 11.00 -6.09 8.45
CA PRO A 85 10.36 -5.03 9.23
C PRO A 85 10.04 -3.77 8.41
N LEU A 86 10.86 -3.49 7.40
CA LEU A 86 10.65 -2.38 6.48
C LEU A 86 9.27 -2.45 5.83
N TYR A 87 8.91 -3.59 5.23
CA TYR A 87 7.62 -3.74 4.54
C TYR A 87 6.44 -3.73 5.49
N ARG A 88 6.60 -4.24 6.72
CA ARG A 88 5.59 -4.09 7.77
C ARG A 88 5.35 -2.63 8.11
N GLY A 89 6.41 -1.84 8.30
CA GLY A 89 6.32 -0.40 8.57
C GLY A 89 5.67 0.39 7.44
N GLU A 90 6.03 0.10 6.19
CA GLU A 90 5.38 0.70 5.01
C GLU A 90 3.89 0.35 4.97
N ALA A 91 3.52 -0.90 5.22
CA ALA A 91 2.12 -1.31 5.26
C ALA A 91 1.34 -0.62 6.39
N VAL A 92 1.94 -0.42 7.56
CA VAL A 92 1.37 0.39 8.65
C VAL A 92 1.08 1.81 8.18
N ASN A 93 2.04 2.46 7.50
CA ASN A 93 1.88 3.81 6.97
C ASN A 93 0.71 3.89 5.96
N ILE A 94 0.67 2.98 4.99
CA ILE A 94 -0.42 2.93 3.99
C ILE A 94 -1.79 2.69 4.65
N LEU A 95 -1.88 1.79 5.63
CA LEU A 95 -3.12 1.57 6.38
C LEU A 95 -3.56 2.81 7.17
N GLY A 96 -2.61 3.59 7.70
CA GLY A 96 -2.86 4.91 8.29
C GLY A 96 -3.49 5.88 7.30
N ILE A 97 -2.94 5.98 6.09
CA ILE A 97 -3.52 6.81 5.03
C ILE A 97 -4.95 6.36 4.71
N ILE A 98 -5.22 5.06 4.68
CA ILE A 98 -6.57 4.50 4.45
C ILE A 98 -7.55 4.93 5.54
N GLY A 99 -7.15 4.83 6.82
CA GLY A 99 -7.85 5.43 7.95
C GLY A 99 -9.26 4.88 8.23
N THR A 100 -9.66 3.75 7.64
CA THR A 100 -10.92 3.09 8.03
C THR A 100 -10.76 2.42 9.39
N GLY A 101 -11.88 2.18 10.10
CA GLY A 101 -11.83 1.48 11.39
C GLY A 101 -11.12 0.12 11.30
N GLU A 102 -11.32 -0.63 10.21
CA GLU A 102 -10.59 -1.89 9.96
C GLU A 102 -9.08 -1.67 9.80
N ALA A 103 -8.68 -0.66 9.01
CA ALA A 103 -7.27 -0.34 8.80
C ALA A 103 -6.57 0.11 10.09
N ILE A 104 -7.25 0.94 10.89
CA ILE A 104 -6.73 1.44 12.19
C ILE A 104 -6.60 0.31 13.21
N GLU A 105 -7.51 -0.65 13.24
CA GLU A 105 -7.36 -1.81 14.13
C GLU A 105 -6.17 -2.69 13.73
N LEU A 106 -5.90 -2.85 12.43
CA LEU A 106 -4.68 -3.51 11.96
C LEU A 106 -3.41 -2.76 12.39
N VAL A 107 -3.38 -1.43 12.24
CA VAL A 107 -2.28 -0.58 12.73
C VAL A 107 -2.06 -0.81 14.23
N ARG A 108 -3.13 -0.83 15.04
CA ARG A 108 -3.07 -1.05 16.49
C ARG A 108 -2.39 -2.36 16.86
N THR A 109 -2.59 -3.44 16.08
CA THR A 109 -1.91 -4.72 16.33
C THR A 109 -0.38 -4.61 16.27
N LYS A 110 0.15 -3.62 15.54
CA LYS A 110 1.59 -3.43 15.32
C LYS A 110 2.27 -2.58 16.39
N LEU A 111 1.54 -2.04 17.36
CA LEU A 111 2.12 -1.49 18.60
C LEU A 111 2.89 -2.54 19.41
N ALA A 112 2.64 -3.83 19.18
CA ALA A 112 3.35 -4.95 19.79
C ALA A 112 4.35 -5.64 18.83
N ASP A 113 4.67 -5.05 17.67
CA ASP A 113 5.61 -5.63 16.70
C ASP A 113 7.00 -5.86 17.32
N PRO A 114 7.72 -6.95 16.99
CA PRO A 114 9.07 -7.17 17.49
C PRO A 114 10.05 -6.04 17.12
N SER A 115 9.88 -5.40 15.96
CA SER A 115 10.71 -4.27 15.53
C SER A 115 10.33 -2.98 16.25
N PRO A 116 11.28 -2.30 16.92
CA PRO A 116 11.03 -0.99 17.50
C PRO A 116 10.55 0.06 16.48
N GLN A 117 11.09 0.02 15.27
CA GLN A 117 10.74 0.95 14.19
C GLN A 117 9.28 0.79 13.75
N VAL A 118 8.79 -0.45 13.67
CA VAL A 118 7.39 -0.72 13.32
C VAL A 118 6.45 -0.27 14.44
N ARG A 119 6.82 -0.48 15.71
CA ARG A 119 6.04 0.01 16.86
C ARG A 119 5.95 1.54 16.87
N GLU A 120 7.06 2.21 16.63
CA GLU A 120 7.13 3.68 16.55
C GLU A 120 6.23 4.20 15.42
N MET A 121 6.34 3.62 14.23
CA MET A 121 5.48 3.96 13.09
C MET A 121 4.00 3.77 13.42
N ALA A 122 3.62 2.65 14.04
CA ALA A 122 2.24 2.40 14.46
C ALA A 122 1.76 3.43 15.49
N GLY A 123 2.62 3.86 16.42
CA GLY A 123 2.33 4.92 17.37
C GLY A 123 2.06 6.26 16.67
N ILE A 124 2.98 6.69 15.79
CA ILE A 124 2.85 7.93 15.02
C ILE A 124 1.54 7.95 14.23
N VAL A 125 1.26 6.88 13.47
CA VAL A 125 0.04 6.78 12.66
C VAL A 125 -1.21 6.89 13.54
N LEU A 126 -1.25 6.23 14.70
CA LEU A 126 -2.41 6.28 15.60
C LEU A 126 -2.60 7.62 16.28
N ASP A 127 -1.52 8.36 16.54
CA ASP A 127 -1.60 9.71 17.12
C ASP A 127 -2.11 10.74 16.09
N GLU A 128 -1.88 10.49 14.80
CA GLU A 128 -2.31 11.35 13.69
C GLU A 128 -3.71 11.02 13.10
N SER A 129 -4.29 9.87 13.47
CA SER A 129 -5.55 9.32 12.91
C SER A 129 -6.84 9.79 13.59
#